data_AF-A0A286XCQ4-F1
#
_entry.id   AF-A0A286XCQ4-F1
#
_cell.length_a   1.000
_cell.length_b   1.000
_cell.length_c   1.000
_cell.angle_alpha   90.00
_cell.angle_beta   90.00
_cell.angle_gamma   90.00
#
_symmetry.space_group_name_H-M   'P 1'
#
loop_
_entity.id
_entity.type
_entity.pdbx_description
1 polymer ?
#
loop_
_entity_poly.entity_id
_entity_poly.type
_entity_poly.pdbx_seq_one_letter_code
_entity_poly.pdbx_strand_id
1 'polypeptide(L)'
;MQLALDNMVKCTELEDTYQDAASNVLVAICKHSWQAVAQHLETELLTGIFPHRSLFYVMGVLSSHGRSCPQHRRGSQGEILGPQSTRSVNFLNTWSKELLEALTRPSQTQQDQCPEKTFLFTYYGLILQAADDSTTVRTHLQALLETSHQWPEQREGIALTVGLAAAHHLDDVWAVLDQFGRSRPVKRSPLPGLFEDLQWKWASSTILLAYGQMAARAKAHILPWVDNILSRMIFYFRYSSWDENLKQSFLLAVMMLVKAISRREGAHSYEFSQTSQLLECLIVLMEKESPGVLCTTNRQQAIHIASKLCELRPPIDKDRKSRLLSTCFRSVFALPLMDTLERHTCLFLEPPNIQVKSYSACSAQGLQGQGIGLHLLLTTAGETACMKGPWPPHSQGWGPKQFLIVLGLHFST
;
A
#
# COMPACT_ATOMS: atom_id res chain seq x y z
N MET A 1 -15.40 -15.92 32.20
CA MET A 1 -14.21 -15.33 31.56
C MET A 1 -13.09 -16.36 31.51
N GLN A 2 -12.61 -16.86 32.66
CA GLN A 2 -11.55 -17.89 32.75
C GLN A 2 -11.78 -19.11 31.83
N LEU A 3 -12.96 -19.73 31.89
CA LEU A 3 -13.31 -20.92 31.09
C LEU A 3 -13.32 -20.70 29.56
N ALA A 4 -13.61 -19.49 29.10
CA ALA A 4 -13.57 -19.17 27.66
C ALA A 4 -12.13 -18.93 27.19
N LEU A 5 -11.33 -18.29 28.04
CA LEU A 5 -9.92 -18.01 27.78
C LEU A 5 -9.07 -19.29 27.78
N ASP A 6 -9.18 -20.12 28.83
CA ASP A 6 -8.39 -21.35 28.99
C ASP A 6 -8.65 -22.40 27.88
N ASN A 7 -9.81 -22.34 27.22
CA ASN A 7 -10.15 -23.26 26.13
C ASN A 7 -9.81 -22.71 24.74
N MET A 8 -9.62 -21.41 24.57
CA MET A 8 -9.26 -20.79 23.29
C MET A 8 -7.78 -20.91 22.92
N VAL A 9 -6.94 -21.28 23.88
CA VAL A 9 -5.49 -21.51 23.70
C VAL A 9 -5.19 -22.98 23.38
N LYS A 10 -6.18 -23.88 23.51
CA LYS A 10 -6.01 -25.31 23.20
C LYS A 10 -6.15 -25.53 21.69
N CYS A 11 -5.13 -26.14 21.07
CA CYS A 11 -5.24 -26.67 19.71
C CYS A 11 -6.38 -27.69 19.66
N THR A 12 -7.45 -27.36 18.92
CA THR A 12 -8.59 -28.24 18.67
C THR A 12 -8.80 -28.33 17.16
N GLU A 13 -9.26 -29.48 16.66
CA GLU A 13 -9.66 -29.66 15.25
C GLU A 13 -10.96 -28.91 14.89
N LEU A 14 -11.34 -27.89 15.67
CA LEU A 14 -12.51 -27.07 15.39
C LEU A 14 -12.31 -26.27 14.11
N GLU A 15 -13.35 -26.22 13.25
CA GLU A 15 -13.37 -25.35 12.09
C GLU A 15 -13.17 -23.88 12.50
N ASP A 16 -12.51 -23.10 11.63
CA ASP A 16 -12.18 -21.69 11.84
C ASP A 16 -13.43 -20.86 12.22
N THR A 17 -14.61 -21.23 11.70
CA THR A 17 -15.91 -20.60 11.98
C THR A 17 -16.30 -20.63 13.46
N TYR A 18 -16.12 -21.77 14.13
CA TYR A 18 -16.41 -21.90 15.56
C TYR A 18 -15.37 -21.18 16.41
N GLN A 19 -14.10 -21.20 15.99
CA GLN A 19 -13.04 -20.46 16.65
C GLN A 19 -13.28 -18.95 16.58
N ASP A 20 -13.72 -18.45 15.41
CA ASP A 20 -14.05 -17.04 15.19
C ASP A 20 -15.28 -16.64 16.02
N ALA A 21 -16.31 -17.50 16.10
CA ALA A 21 -17.49 -17.26 16.94
C ALA A 21 -17.13 -17.15 18.43
N ALA A 22 -16.30 -18.07 18.95
CA ALA A 22 -15.81 -18.02 20.33
C ALA A 22 -14.95 -16.76 20.56
N SER A 23 -14.09 -16.42 19.61
CA SER A 23 -13.25 -15.22 19.65
C SER A 23 -14.07 -13.93 19.68
N ASN A 24 -15.18 -13.89 18.95
CA ASN A 24 -16.08 -12.74 18.95
C ASN A 24 -16.77 -12.51 20.30
N VAL A 25 -16.98 -13.56 21.11
CA VAL A 25 -17.43 -13.40 22.51
C VAL A 25 -16.38 -12.66 23.32
N LEU A 26 -15.09 -13.00 23.18
CA LEU A 26 -14.01 -12.26 23.86
C LEU A 26 -13.91 -10.81 23.37
N VAL A 27 -14.01 -10.58 22.07
CA VAL A 27 -14.03 -9.21 21.50
C VAL A 27 -15.20 -8.40 22.08
N ALA A 28 -16.38 -9.00 22.24
CA ALA A 28 -17.52 -8.33 22.87
C ALA A 28 -17.24 -8.00 24.35
N ILE A 29 -16.63 -8.92 25.09
CA ILE A 29 -16.23 -8.70 26.50
C ILE A 29 -15.16 -7.59 26.61
N CYS A 30 -14.23 -7.51 25.66
CA CYS A 30 -13.19 -6.47 25.62
C CYS A 30 -13.76 -5.05 25.61
N LYS A 31 -14.94 -4.84 25.01
CA LYS A 31 -15.61 -3.52 24.99
C LYS A 31 -15.95 -3.01 26.39
N HIS A 32 -16.17 -3.91 27.35
CA HIS A 32 -16.55 -3.57 28.72
C HIS A 32 -15.37 -3.69 29.69
N SER A 33 -14.43 -4.59 29.43
CA SER A 33 -13.34 -4.94 30.37
C SER A 33 -11.95 -4.97 29.75
N TRP A 34 -11.62 -3.96 28.92
CA TRP A 34 -10.35 -3.90 28.16
C TRP A 34 -9.10 -4.21 29.00
N GLN A 35 -8.93 -3.58 30.16
CA GLN A 35 -7.70 -3.73 30.96
C GLN A 35 -7.46 -5.17 31.41
N ALA A 36 -8.51 -5.85 31.89
CA ALA A 36 -8.41 -7.24 32.35
C ALA A 36 -8.13 -8.18 31.18
N VAL A 37 -8.78 -7.96 30.04
CA VAL A 37 -8.57 -8.82 28.86
C VAL A 37 -7.21 -8.55 28.23
N ALA A 38 -6.77 -7.31 28.09
CA ALA A 38 -5.47 -6.96 27.53
C ALA A 38 -4.30 -7.54 28.35
N GLN A 39 -4.37 -7.46 29.68
CA GLN A 39 -3.37 -8.08 30.56
C GLN A 39 -3.30 -9.59 30.36
N HIS A 40 -4.44 -10.25 30.21
CA HIS A 40 -4.46 -11.70 30.01
C HIS A 40 -4.01 -12.10 28.60
N LEU A 41 -4.41 -11.37 27.55
CA LEU A 41 -3.92 -11.59 26.20
C LEU A 41 -2.40 -11.40 26.13
N GLU A 42 -1.85 -10.43 26.87
CA GLU A 42 -0.40 -10.22 26.99
C GLU A 42 0.29 -11.39 27.68
N THR A 43 -0.28 -11.93 28.77
CA THR A 43 0.32 -13.10 29.44
C THR A 43 0.34 -14.32 28.53
N GLU A 44 -0.72 -14.55 27.76
CA GLU A 44 -0.80 -15.67 26.82
C GLU A 44 0.18 -15.51 25.64
N LEU A 45 0.37 -14.28 25.16
CA LEU A 45 1.31 -13.98 24.08
C LEU A 45 2.78 -14.18 24.49
N LEU A 46 3.10 -14.02 25.77
CA LEU A 46 4.47 -14.06 26.31
C LEU A 46 4.82 -15.38 27.01
N THR A 47 4.07 -16.46 26.74
CA THR A 47 4.33 -17.79 27.30
C THR A 47 5.55 -18.49 26.70
N GLY A 48 6.08 -17.98 25.59
CA GLY A 48 7.15 -18.60 24.81
C GLY A 48 6.68 -19.75 23.90
N ILE A 49 5.43 -20.18 24.02
CA ILE A 49 4.77 -21.09 23.08
C ILE A 49 4.15 -20.24 21.97
N PHE A 50 4.21 -20.70 20.72
CA PHE A 50 3.60 -19.96 19.62
C PHE A 50 2.08 -19.81 19.83
N PRO A 51 1.53 -18.59 19.82
CA PRO A 51 0.14 -18.37 20.16
C PRO A 51 -0.84 -19.01 19.18
N HIS A 52 -2.00 -19.45 19.70
CA HIS A 52 -3.07 -20.00 18.87
C HIS A 52 -3.69 -18.94 17.94
N ARG A 53 -4.19 -19.36 16.76
CA ARG A 53 -4.82 -18.49 15.73
C ARG A 53 -5.85 -17.53 16.34
N SER A 54 -6.68 -18.02 17.26
CA SER A 54 -7.74 -17.24 17.90
C SER A 54 -7.22 -16.02 18.64
N LEU A 55 -6.00 -16.08 19.22
CA LEU A 55 -5.39 -14.93 19.87
C LEU A 55 -5.11 -13.83 18.83
N PHE A 56 -4.50 -14.18 17.71
CA PHE A 56 -4.24 -13.25 16.61
C PHE A 56 -5.53 -12.70 16.01
N TYR A 57 -6.59 -13.51 15.91
CA TYR A 57 -7.91 -13.06 15.47
C TYR A 57 -8.47 -11.99 16.41
N VAL A 58 -8.54 -12.27 17.71
CA VAL A 58 -9.03 -11.32 18.72
C VAL A 58 -8.22 -10.02 18.64
N MET A 59 -6.89 -10.12 18.64
CA MET A 59 -6.01 -8.96 18.55
C MET A 59 -6.16 -8.18 17.24
N GLY A 60 -6.40 -8.87 16.12
CA GLY A 60 -6.66 -8.25 14.82
C GLY A 60 -7.99 -7.53 14.73
N VAL A 61 -9.06 -8.11 15.29
CA VAL A 61 -10.38 -7.47 15.34
C VAL A 61 -10.33 -6.22 16.24
N LEU A 62 -9.65 -6.32 17.38
CA LEU A 62 -9.47 -5.20 18.30
C LEU A 62 -8.60 -4.08 17.69
N SER A 63 -7.58 -4.45 16.92
CA SER A 63 -6.68 -3.52 16.23
C SER A 63 -7.34 -2.80 15.05
N SER A 64 -8.25 -3.46 14.32
CA SER A 64 -8.95 -2.90 13.17
C SER A 64 -10.12 -1.99 13.56
N HIS A 65 -10.78 -2.26 14.69
CA HIS A 65 -11.95 -1.50 15.17
C HIS A 65 -11.57 -0.40 16.17
N GLY A 66 -10.77 0.58 15.73
CA GLY A 66 -10.42 1.77 16.52
C GLY A 66 -11.58 2.73 16.86
N ARG A 67 -12.85 2.27 16.92
CA ARG A 67 -14.03 3.14 17.00
C ARG A 67 -15.09 2.80 18.06
N SER A 68 -14.96 1.72 18.83
CA SER A 68 -15.99 1.35 19.83
C SER A 68 -15.55 1.45 21.30
N CYS A 69 -14.35 1.96 21.60
CA CYS A 69 -13.92 2.24 22.97
C CYS A 69 -14.09 3.74 23.29
N PRO A 70 -14.71 4.12 24.43
CA PRO A 70 -14.92 5.52 24.80
C PRO A 70 -13.60 6.31 24.85
N GLN A 71 -13.68 7.57 24.41
CA GLN A 71 -12.62 8.53 24.09
C GLN A 71 -11.49 8.70 25.13
N HIS A 72 -11.67 8.21 26.36
CA HIS A 72 -10.76 8.42 27.50
C HIS A 72 -9.68 7.33 27.69
N ARG A 73 -9.67 6.25 26.88
CA ARG A 73 -8.69 5.16 26.93
C ARG A 73 -8.03 4.90 25.57
N ARG A 74 -7.75 5.97 24.83
CA ARG A 74 -7.08 5.89 23.54
C ARG A 74 -5.56 5.89 23.74
N GLY A 75 -5.02 4.77 24.22
CA GLY A 75 -3.60 4.51 24.00
C GLY A 75 -3.40 4.33 22.50
N SER A 76 -2.41 5.00 21.90
CA SER A 76 -2.07 4.74 20.50
C SER A 76 -1.78 3.24 20.34
N GLN A 77 -2.16 2.62 19.22
CA GLN A 77 -1.91 1.19 18.97
C GLN A 77 -0.45 0.76 19.24
N GLY A 78 0.49 1.70 19.11
CA GLY A 78 1.91 1.53 19.45
C GLY A 78 2.24 1.45 20.95
N GLU A 79 1.42 2.00 21.84
CA GLU A 79 1.65 1.95 23.30
C GLU A 79 1.44 0.55 23.90
N ILE A 80 0.60 -0.29 23.27
CA ILE A 80 0.31 -1.65 23.75
C ILE A 80 1.13 -2.69 22.99
N LEU A 81 1.18 -2.62 21.66
CA LEU A 81 1.95 -3.59 20.88
C LEU A 81 3.46 -3.41 21.01
N GLY A 82 3.96 -2.19 21.27
CA GLY A 82 5.40 -1.92 21.33
C GLY A 82 6.13 -2.69 22.44
N PRO A 83 5.67 -2.61 23.71
CA PRO A 83 6.27 -3.40 24.79
C PRO A 83 6.17 -4.91 24.55
N GLN A 84 5.05 -5.37 23.99
CA GLN A 84 4.80 -6.78 23.70
C GLN A 84 5.72 -7.31 22.60
N SER A 85 5.85 -6.57 21.48
CA SER A 85 6.73 -6.95 20.37
C SER A 85 8.19 -7.00 20.80
N THR A 86 8.61 -6.05 21.64
CA THR A 86 9.97 -6.01 22.22
C THR A 86 10.25 -7.27 23.05
N ARG A 87 9.32 -7.69 23.91
CA ARG A 87 9.48 -8.92 24.71
C ARG A 87 9.43 -10.18 23.84
N SER A 88 8.63 -10.19 22.78
CA SER A 88 8.52 -11.32 21.85
C SER A 88 9.75 -11.54 20.98
N VAL A 89 10.70 -10.60 20.91
CA VAL A 89 12.00 -10.81 20.22
C VAL A 89 12.69 -12.08 20.72
N ASN A 90 12.62 -12.37 22.03
CA ASN A 90 13.25 -13.53 22.64
C ASN A 90 12.72 -14.88 22.11
N PHE A 91 11.51 -14.90 21.55
CA PHE A 91 10.86 -16.12 21.06
C PHE A 91 10.91 -16.23 19.53
N LEU A 92 11.40 -15.20 18.83
CA LEU A 92 11.33 -15.07 17.38
C LEU A 92 11.95 -16.28 16.65
N ASN A 93 13.13 -16.73 17.08
CA ASN A 93 13.80 -17.89 16.47
C ASN A 93 13.08 -19.21 16.77
N THR A 94 12.53 -19.36 17.96
CA THR A 94 11.74 -20.53 18.34
C THR A 94 10.43 -20.61 17.56
N TRP A 95 9.81 -19.47 17.27
CA TRP A 95 8.53 -19.38 16.56
C TRP A 95 8.65 -19.34 15.03
N SER A 96 9.86 -19.34 14.48
CA SER A 96 10.10 -19.04 13.05
C SER A 96 9.27 -19.93 12.13
N LYS A 97 9.24 -21.24 12.39
CA LYS A 97 8.52 -22.22 11.56
C LYS A 97 7.01 -22.02 11.65
N GLU A 98 6.48 -21.98 12.87
CA GLU A 98 5.04 -21.85 13.15
C GLU A 98 4.50 -20.51 12.64
N LEU A 99 5.30 -19.44 12.75
CA LEU A 99 4.96 -18.12 12.24
C LEU A 99 4.84 -18.11 10.72
N LEU A 100 5.83 -18.67 10.00
CA LEU A 100 5.77 -18.76 8.54
C LEU A 100 4.63 -19.67 8.06
N GLU A 101 4.37 -20.77 8.77
CA GLU A 101 3.24 -21.66 8.51
C GLU A 101 1.89 -20.92 8.68
N ALA A 102 1.71 -20.19 9.77
CA ALA A 102 0.51 -19.40 10.03
C ALA A 102 0.29 -18.29 8.99
N LEU A 103 1.37 -17.64 8.52
CA LEU A 103 1.30 -16.59 7.49
C LEU A 103 0.95 -17.16 6.10
N THR A 104 1.43 -18.36 5.77
CA THR A 104 1.27 -18.98 4.45
C THR A 104 0.03 -19.86 4.32
N ARG A 105 -0.58 -20.27 5.43
CA ARG A 105 -1.80 -21.07 5.44
C ARG A 105 -2.91 -20.36 4.65
N PRO A 106 -3.50 -20.98 3.60
CA PRO A 106 -4.61 -20.37 2.87
C PRO A 106 -5.80 -20.08 3.78
N SER A 107 -6.48 -18.96 3.56
CA SER A 107 -7.71 -18.66 4.30
C SER A 107 -8.82 -19.61 3.84
N GLN A 108 -9.42 -20.36 4.76
CA GLN A 108 -10.48 -21.32 4.41
C GLN A 108 -11.85 -20.64 4.26
N THR A 109 -12.04 -19.47 4.86
CA THR A 109 -13.28 -18.70 4.80
C THR A 109 -13.27 -17.73 3.61
N GLN A 110 -14.35 -17.69 2.83
CA GLN A 110 -14.59 -16.69 1.78
C GLN A 110 -14.80 -15.26 2.33
N GLN A 111 -14.45 -15.03 3.59
CA GLN A 111 -14.65 -13.75 4.25
C GLN A 111 -13.56 -12.78 3.79
N ASP A 112 -14.01 -11.62 3.35
CA ASP A 112 -13.24 -10.62 2.60
C ASP A 112 -12.00 -10.07 3.32
N GLN A 113 -11.84 -10.36 4.62
CA GLN A 113 -10.67 -10.01 5.43
C GLN A 113 -10.42 -11.06 6.51
N CYS A 114 -9.14 -11.46 6.65
CA CYS A 114 -8.64 -12.31 7.74
C CYS A 114 -7.91 -11.42 8.77
N PRO A 115 -8.60 -10.91 9.81
CA PRO A 115 -8.00 -9.98 10.77
C PRO A 115 -6.79 -10.57 11.48
N GLU A 116 -6.76 -11.89 11.68
CA GLU A 116 -5.65 -12.62 12.27
C GLU A 116 -4.36 -12.51 11.45
N LYS A 117 -4.45 -12.60 10.12
CA LYS A 117 -3.27 -12.54 9.24
C LYS A 117 -2.74 -11.12 9.16
N THR A 118 -3.63 -10.15 8.99
CA THR A 118 -3.27 -8.73 8.98
C THR A 118 -2.55 -8.35 10.27
N PHE A 119 -3.08 -8.82 11.41
CA PHE A 119 -2.41 -8.64 12.70
C PHE A 119 -1.07 -9.35 12.75
N LEU A 120 -0.98 -10.61 12.32
CA LEU A 120 0.24 -11.40 12.38
C LEU A 120 1.39 -10.77 11.57
N PHE A 121 1.14 -10.30 10.34
CA PHE A 121 2.14 -9.55 9.56
C PHE A 121 2.58 -8.27 10.28
N THR A 122 1.62 -7.51 10.83
CA THR A 122 1.93 -6.28 11.58
C THR A 122 2.78 -6.60 12.82
N TYR A 123 2.38 -7.61 13.58
CA TYR A 123 3.05 -8.01 14.81
C TYR A 123 4.46 -8.53 14.54
N TYR A 124 4.62 -9.37 13.52
CA TYR A 124 5.92 -9.86 13.08
C TYR A 124 6.85 -8.71 12.69
N GLY A 125 6.34 -7.73 11.93
CA GLY A 125 7.10 -6.54 11.56
C GLY A 125 7.53 -5.69 12.76
N LEU A 126 6.68 -5.57 13.78
CA LEU A 126 7.01 -4.87 15.03
C LEU A 126 8.02 -5.63 15.90
N ILE A 127 8.01 -6.97 15.88
CA ILE A 127 9.04 -7.77 16.55
C ILE A 127 10.38 -7.55 15.84
N LEU A 128 10.40 -7.64 14.50
CA LEU A 128 11.61 -7.40 13.71
C LEU A 128 12.15 -5.97 13.86
N GLN A 129 11.26 -4.98 13.99
CA GLN A 129 11.65 -3.59 14.27
C GLN A 129 12.31 -3.43 15.65
N ALA A 130 11.95 -4.28 16.62
CA ALA A 130 12.46 -4.24 17.98
C ALA A 130 13.67 -5.15 18.22
N ALA A 131 14.04 -5.98 17.25
CA ALA A 131 15.16 -6.91 17.36
C ALA A 131 16.49 -6.19 17.10
N ASP A 132 17.45 -6.28 18.01
CA ASP A 132 18.73 -5.61 17.84
C ASP A 132 19.71 -6.35 16.91
N ASP A 133 19.52 -7.66 16.72
CA ASP A 133 20.42 -8.49 15.92
C ASP A 133 20.08 -8.45 14.42
N SER A 134 20.92 -7.74 13.66
CA SER A 134 20.85 -7.67 12.20
C SER A 134 20.83 -9.05 11.54
N THR A 135 21.53 -10.06 12.06
CA THR A 135 21.56 -11.38 11.43
C THR A 135 20.22 -12.10 11.55
N THR A 136 19.60 -12.04 12.72
CA THR A 136 18.22 -12.50 12.95
C THR A 136 17.25 -11.75 12.05
N VAL A 137 17.27 -10.42 12.02
CA VAL A 137 16.36 -9.62 11.17
C VAL A 137 16.47 -10.04 9.70
N ARG A 138 17.69 -10.14 9.16
CA ARG A 138 17.91 -10.53 7.76
C ARG A 138 17.42 -11.95 7.46
N THR A 139 17.70 -12.90 8.35
CA THR A 139 17.30 -14.31 8.20
C THR A 139 15.78 -14.43 8.13
N HIS A 140 15.09 -13.75 9.04
CA HIS A 140 13.62 -13.76 9.13
C HIS A 140 12.95 -13.06 7.93
N LEU A 141 13.51 -11.92 7.48
CA LEU A 141 13.01 -11.23 6.28
C LEU A 141 13.25 -12.04 5.01
N GLN A 142 14.41 -12.71 4.88
CA GLN A 142 14.70 -13.57 3.75
C GLN A 142 13.71 -14.74 3.69
N ALA A 143 13.53 -15.46 4.81
CA ALA A 143 12.59 -16.58 4.87
C ALA A 143 11.16 -16.14 4.55
N LEU A 144 10.75 -14.93 4.98
CA LEU A 144 9.46 -14.36 4.64
C LEU A 144 9.30 -14.08 3.15
N LEU A 145 10.33 -13.51 2.50
CA LEU A 145 10.32 -13.25 1.05
C LEU A 145 10.35 -14.52 0.22
N GLU A 146 10.87 -15.64 0.75
CA GLU A 146 10.84 -16.94 0.08
C GLU A 146 9.45 -17.60 0.09
N THR A 147 8.49 -17.05 0.83
CA THR A 147 7.09 -17.53 0.81
C THR A 147 6.34 -17.19 -0.48
N SER A 148 5.15 -17.78 -0.67
CA SER A 148 4.34 -17.53 -1.87
C SER A 148 3.91 -16.06 -1.97
N HIS A 149 3.96 -15.51 -3.19
CA HIS A 149 3.49 -14.16 -3.50
C HIS A 149 2.16 -14.15 -4.27
N GLN A 150 1.52 -15.31 -4.45
CA GLN A 150 0.36 -15.45 -5.33
C GLN A 150 -0.84 -14.60 -4.88
N TRP A 151 -1.04 -14.44 -3.57
CA TRP A 151 -2.21 -13.80 -2.99
C TRP A 151 -1.97 -12.31 -2.68
N PRO A 152 -2.86 -11.39 -3.11
CA PRO A 152 -2.70 -9.95 -2.86
C PRO A 152 -2.48 -9.59 -1.39
N GLU A 153 -3.28 -10.16 -0.49
CA GLU A 153 -3.24 -9.87 0.95
C GLU A 153 -1.90 -10.29 1.56
N GLN A 154 -1.36 -11.43 1.10
CA GLN A 154 -0.04 -11.89 1.51
C GLN A 154 1.07 -10.98 0.98
N ARG A 155 1.00 -10.49 -0.26
CA ARG A 155 1.99 -9.54 -0.80
C ARG A 155 2.02 -8.24 0.01
N GLU A 156 0.84 -7.69 0.32
CA GLU A 156 0.71 -6.48 1.12
C GLU A 156 1.21 -6.70 2.56
N GLY A 157 0.88 -7.84 3.16
CA GLY A 157 1.35 -8.23 4.48
C GLY A 157 2.87 -8.38 4.57
N ILE A 158 3.50 -9.04 3.60
CA ILE A 158 4.95 -9.16 3.49
C ILE A 158 5.57 -7.76 3.38
N ALA A 159 5.07 -6.93 2.46
CA ALA A 159 5.59 -5.58 2.27
C ALA A 159 5.45 -4.72 3.54
N LEU A 160 4.33 -4.81 4.26
CA LEU A 160 4.12 -4.12 5.53
C LEU A 160 5.14 -4.56 6.58
N THR A 161 5.37 -5.87 6.71
CA THR A 161 6.34 -6.46 7.64
C THR A 161 7.74 -5.94 7.35
N VAL A 162 8.15 -5.96 6.09
CA VAL A 162 9.45 -5.43 5.63
C VAL A 162 9.57 -3.94 5.96
N GLY A 163 8.52 -3.15 5.74
CA GLY A 163 8.51 -1.73 6.07
C GLY A 163 8.63 -1.43 7.55
N LEU A 164 7.94 -2.20 8.40
CA LEU A 164 8.03 -2.05 9.85
C LEU A 164 9.46 -2.33 10.34
N ALA A 165 10.07 -3.41 9.87
CA ALA A 165 11.49 -3.70 10.15
C ALA A 165 12.41 -2.57 9.67
N ALA A 166 12.14 -2.00 8.49
CA ALA A 166 12.92 -0.90 7.91
C ALA A 166 12.90 0.38 8.75
N ALA A 167 11.96 0.53 9.69
CA ALA A 167 11.91 1.71 10.53
C ALA A 167 13.13 1.86 11.45
N HIS A 168 13.83 0.77 11.77
CA HIS A 168 15.11 0.74 12.51
C HIS A 168 16.25 0.03 11.77
N HIS A 169 15.95 -0.82 10.78
CA HIS A 169 16.94 -1.63 10.06
C HIS A 169 16.99 -1.34 8.56
N LEU A 170 17.16 -0.07 8.16
CA LEU A 170 17.14 0.33 6.74
C LEU A 170 18.18 -0.40 5.90
N ASP A 171 19.44 -0.47 6.38
CA ASP A 171 20.54 -1.10 5.65
C ASP A 171 20.32 -2.61 5.47
N ASP A 172 19.86 -3.29 6.52
CA ASP A 172 19.58 -4.73 6.48
C ASP A 172 18.41 -5.05 5.53
N VAL A 173 17.33 -4.27 5.62
CA VAL A 173 16.17 -4.42 4.72
C VAL A 173 16.57 -4.18 3.28
N TRP A 174 17.32 -3.10 3.00
CA TRP A 174 17.83 -2.83 1.67
C TRP A 174 18.63 -4.01 1.13
N ALA A 175 19.57 -4.53 1.92
CA ALA A 175 20.44 -5.60 1.49
C ALA A 175 19.67 -6.91 1.22
N VAL A 176 18.66 -7.23 2.03
CA VAL A 176 17.78 -8.38 1.79
C VAL A 176 16.95 -8.21 0.51
N LEU A 177 16.33 -7.03 0.30
CA LEU A 177 15.57 -6.75 -0.92
C LEU A 177 16.45 -6.71 -2.18
N ASP A 178 17.67 -6.20 -2.06
CA ASP A 178 18.62 -6.17 -3.17
C ASP A 178 19.09 -7.59 -3.52
N GLN A 179 19.46 -8.39 -2.52
CA GLN A 179 19.89 -9.79 -2.68
C GLN A 179 18.78 -10.66 -3.28
N PHE A 180 17.56 -10.60 -2.73
CA PHE A 180 16.40 -11.30 -3.27
C PHE A 180 16.06 -10.87 -4.71
N GLY A 181 16.33 -9.61 -5.04
CA GLY A 181 16.22 -9.12 -6.41
C GLY A 181 17.28 -9.63 -7.38
N ARG A 182 18.49 -9.94 -6.88
CA ARG A 182 19.62 -10.43 -7.68
C ARG A 182 19.61 -11.94 -7.86
N SER A 183 18.94 -12.70 -6.99
CA SER A 183 18.79 -14.16 -7.10
C SER A 183 17.87 -14.61 -8.26
N ARG A 184 17.39 -13.66 -9.07
CA ARG A 184 16.72 -13.94 -10.35
C ARG A 184 17.63 -14.73 -11.31
N PRO A 185 17.12 -15.77 -12.00
CA PRO A 185 17.72 -16.18 -13.25
C PRO A 185 17.58 -15.01 -14.24
N VAL A 186 18.68 -14.32 -14.52
CA VAL A 186 18.70 -13.21 -15.47
C VAL A 186 18.15 -13.72 -16.80
N LYS A 187 16.95 -13.27 -17.20
CA LYS A 187 16.46 -13.43 -18.58
C LYS A 187 17.37 -12.60 -19.49
N ARG A 188 18.47 -13.23 -19.91
CA ARG A 188 19.44 -12.74 -20.91
C ARG A 188 19.04 -13.14 -22.34
N SER A 189 17.81 -13.59 -22.58
CA SER A 189 17.34 -13.92 -23.93
C SER A 189 16.21 -12.99 -24.37
N PRO A 190 16.30 -12.38 -25.58
CA PRO A 190 15.25 -11.55 -26.16
C PRO A 190 14.13 -12.38 -26.81
N LEU A 191 13.97 -13.66 -26.44
CA LEU A 191 12.90 -14.50 -26.97
C LEU A 191 11.64 -14.39 -26.08
N PRO A 192 10.52 -13.89 -26.60
CA PRO A 192 9.25 -13.94 -25.90
C PRO A 192 8.77 -15.40 -25.89
N GLY A 193 8.60 -15.99 -24.70
CA GLY A 193 7.86 -17.26 -24.56
C GLY A 193 8.49 -18.35 -23.71
N LEU A 194 9.73 -18.22 -23.21
CA LEU A 194 10.27 -19.26 -22.32
C LEU A 194 9.92 -18.95 -20.86
N PHE A 195 8.96 -19.74 -20.33
CA PHE A 195 8.44 -19.81 -18.96
C PHE A 195 8.73 -18.56 -18.10
N GLU A 196 7.73 -17.67 -17.97
CA GLU A 196 7.70 -16.82 -16.79
C GLU A 196 7.65 -17.74 -15.58
N ASP A 197 8.70 -17.71 -14.76
CA ASP A 197 8.65 -18.30 -13.45
C ASP A 197 7.52 -17.60 -12.69
N LEU A 198 6.41 -18.34 -12.51
CA LEU A 198 5.17 -17.83 -11.93
C LEU A 198 5.40 -17.26 -10.53
N GLN A 199 6.43 -17.74 -9.81
CA GLN A 199 6.85 -17.17 -8.53
C GLN A 199 7.33 -15.73 -8.71
N TRP A 200 8.19 -15.47 -9.70
CA TRP A 200 8.76 -14.14 -9.96
C TRP A 200 7.77 -13.14 -10.55
N LYS A 201 6.73 -13.64 -11.23
CA LYS A 201 5.60 -12.82 -11.71
C LYS A 201 5.04 -11.97 -10.57
N TRP A 202 4.68 -12.63 -9.47
CA TRP A 202 4.05 -11.98 -8.33
C TRP A 202 5.04 -11.39 -7.32
N ALA A 203 6.23 -11.98 -7.19
CA ALA A 203 7.29 -11.46 -6.31
C ALA A 203 7.67 -10.02 -6.66
N SER A 204 7.66 -9.66 -7.94
CA SER A 204 7.96 -8.29 -8.40
C SER A 204 7.02 -7.25 -7.79
N SER A 205 5.73 -7.55 -7.71
CA SER A 205 4.71 -6.69 -7.09
C SER A 205 4.96 -6.54 -5.58
N THR A 206 5.29 -7.64 -4.89
CA THR A 206 5.66 -7.63 -3.46
C THR A 206 6.89 -6.76 -3.20
N ILE A 207 7.94 -6.92 -4.01
CA ILE A 207 9.19 -6.16 -3.85
C ILE A 207 8.97 -4.66 -4.09
N LEU A 208 8.16 -4.29 -5.09
CA LEU A 208 7.77 -2.89 -5.32
C LEU A 208 7.09 -2.30 -4.10
N LEU A 209 6.08 -2.99 -3.55
CA LEU A 209 5.39 -2.56 -2.34
C LEU A 209 6.36 -2.47 -1.15
N ALA A 210 7.29 -3.42 -1.00
CA ALA A 210 8.27 -3.45 0.07
C ALA A 210 9.22 -2.23 0.01
N TYR A 211 9.68 -1.84 -1.18
CA TYR A 211 10.44 -0.59 -1.36
C TYR A 211 9.61 0.66 -1.01
N GLY A 212 8.31 0.67 -1.34
CA GLY A 212 7.40 1.75 -0.95
C GLY A 212 7.22 1.84 0.56
N GLN A 213 7.06 0.70 1.23
CA GLN A 213 6.95 0.59 2.69
C GLN A 213 8.26 0.99 3.39
N MET A 214 9.42 0.55 2.88
CA MET A 214 10.74 1.00 3.34
C MET A 214 10.84 2.54 3.26
N ALA A 215 10.46 3.13 2.13
CA ALA A 215 10.50 4.58 1.95
C ALA A 215 9.59 5.32 2.95
N ALA A 216 8.37 4.83 3.15
CA ALA A 216 7.42 5.42 4.09
C ALA A 216 7.88 5.37 5.56
N ARG A 217 8.77 4.43 5.90
CA ARG A 217 9.24 4.16 7.26
C ARG A 217 10.66 4.62 7.54
N ALA A 218 11.41 5.07 6.53
CA ALA A 218 12.77 5.59 6.66
C ALA A 218 12.90 6.88 7.50
N LYS A 219 11.78 7.47 7.95
CA LYS A 219 11.73 8.70 8.76
C LYS A 219 12.69 9.76 8.18
N ALA A 220 13.48 10.44 9.01
CA ALA A 220 14.35 11.56 8.64
C ALA A 220 15.42 11.18 7.62
N HIS A 221 15.73 9.89 7.50
CA HIS A 221 16.85 9.39 6.71
C HIS A 221 16.48 9.06 5.26
N ILE A 222 15.28 9.41 4.77
CA ILE A 222 14.84 8.99 3.43
C ILE A 222 15.68 9.56 2.27
N LEU A 223 16.16 10.81 2.35
CA LEU A 223 16.74 11.51 1.18
C LEU A 223 17.91 10.73 0.53
N PRO A 224 18.91 10.22 1.27
CA PRO A 224 19.99 9.41 0.70
C PRO A 224 19.53 8.10 0.03
N TRP A 225 18.35 7.58 0.37
CA TRP A 225 17.83 6.33 -0.17
C TRP A 225 16.96 6.50 -1.41
N VAL A 226 16.50 7.72 -1.72
CA VAL A 226 15.49 7.94 -2.78
C VAL A 226 15.96 7.39 -4.12
N ASP A 227 17.15 7.76 -4.59
CA ASP A 227 17.64 7.33 -5.91
C ASP A 227 17.93 5.83 -5.95
N ASN A 228 18.42 5.25 -4.86
CA ASN A 228 18.62 3.80 -4.73
C ASN A 228 17.27 3.07 -4.86
N ILE A 229 16.27 3.48 -4.08
CA ILE A 229 14.92 2.92 -4.11
C ILE A 229 14.28 3.09 -5.50
N LEU A 230 14.35 4.28 -6.08
CA LEU A 230 13.81 4.58 -7.41
C LEU A 230 14.44 3.72 -8.49
N SER A 231 15.77 3.56 -8.47
CA SER A 231 16.48 2.76 -9.47
C SER A 231 15.95 1.31 -9.49
N ARG A 232 15.67 0.74 -8.30
CA ARG A 232 15.09 -0.60 -8.18
C ARG A 232 13.64 -0.60 -8.63
N MET A 233 12.81 0.34 -8.16
CA MET A 233 11.40 0.42 -8.59
C MET A 233 11.26 0.50 -10.12
N ILE A 234 12.08 1.35 -10.77
CA ILE A 234 12.12 1.48 -12.24
C ILE A 234 12.53 0.16 -12.90
N PHE A 235 13.55 -0.52 -12.36
CA PHE A 235 14.00 -1.82 -12.87
C PHE A 235 12.88 -2.88 -12.81
N TYR A 236 12.21 -3.04 -11.67
CA TYR A 236 11.08 -3.98 -11.55
C TYR A 236 9.94 -3.63 -12.48
N PHE A 237 9.58 -2.35 -12.59
CA PHE A 237 8.49 -1.94 -13.48
C PHE A 237 8.80 -2.19 -14.97
N ARG A 238 10.05 -2.00 -15.40
CA ARG A 238 10.44 -2.17 -16.82
C ARG A 238 10.59 -3.63 -17.23
N TYR A 239 11.05 -4.50 -16.33
CA TYR A 239 11.47 -5.86 -16.67
C TYR A 239 10.58 -6.97 -16.08
N SER A 240 9.45 -6.64 -15.46
CA SER A 240 8.47 -7.61 -14.96
C SER A 240 7.21 -7.66 -15.82
N SER A 241 6.30 -8.60 -15.52
CA SER A 241 5.02 -8.77 -16.20
C SER A 241 4.13 -7.54 -16.03
N TRP A 242 3.77 -6.87 -17.11
CA TRP A 242 2.92 -5.65 -17.13
C TRP A 242 1.43 -5.91 -16.83
N ASP A 243 1.14 -6.76 -15.84
CA ASP A 243 -0.22 -7.03 -15.38
C ASP A 243 -0.75 -5.91 -14.45
N GLU A 244 -2.05 -5.97 -14.15
CA GLU A 244 -2.71 -4.93 -13.36
C GLU A 244 -2.15 -4.86 -11.92
N ASN A 245 -1.74 -6.00 -11.36
CA ASN A 245 -1.18 -6.06 -10.01
C ASN A 245 0.18 -5.36 -9.93
N LEU A 246 1.03 -5.55 -10.94
CA LEU A 246 2.32 -4.86 -11.01
C LEU A 246 2.14 -3.35 -11.14
N LYS A 247 1.22 -2.89 -12.00
CA LYS A 247 0.94 -1.46 -12.19
C LYS A 247 0.45 -0.81 -10.89
N GLN A 248 -0.53 -1.42 -10.22
CA GLN A 248 -1.05 -0.94 -8.94
C GLN A 248 0.06 -0.91 -7.87
N SER A 249 0.84 -1.99 -7.76
CA SER A 249 1.96 -2.07 -6.80
C SER A 249 3.00 -0.98 -7.05
N PHE A 250 3.33 -0.72 -8.31
CA PHE A 250 4.23 0.36 -8.71
C PHE A 250 3.69 1.73 -8.33
N LEU A 251 2.44 2.05 -8.69
CA LEU A 251 1.82 3.34 -8.41
C LEU A 251 1.70 3.59 -6.89
N LEU A 252 1.27 2.59 -6.12
CA LEU A 252 1.22 2.67 -4.67
C LEU A 252 2.60 2.91 -4.06
N ALA A 253 3.61 2.13 -4.48
CA ALA A 253 4.95 2.25 -3.95
C ALA A 253 5.58 3.63 -4.25
N VAL A 254 5.41 4.14 -5.47
CA VAL A 254 5.90 5.47 -5.85
C VAL A 254 5.15 6.56 -5.10
N MET A 255 3.84 6.44 -4.91
CA MET A 255 3.05 7.39 -4.12
C MET A 255 3.52 7.43 -2.66
N MET A 256 3.85 6.28 -2.07
CA MET A 256 4.42 6.22 -0.72
C MET A 256 5.77 6.91 -0.62
N LEU A 257 6.65 6.69 -1.61
CA LEU A 257 7.96 7.35 -1.68
C LEU A 257 7.82 8.86 -1.83
N VAL A 258 7.01 9.34 -2.79
CA VAL A 258 6.75 10.77 -2.99
C VAL A 258 6.22 11.41 -1.70
N LYS A 259 5.27 10.75 -1.03
CA LYS A 259 4.74 11.21 0.26
C LYS A 259 5.81 11.26 1.35
N ALA A 260 6.76 10.33 1.36
CA ALA A 260 7.88 10.33 2.29
C ALA A 260 8.84 11.51 2.03
N ILE A 261 9.08 11.84 0.76
CA ILE A 261 9.89 12.99 0.33
C ILE A 261 9.21 14.30 0.71
N SER A 262 7.91 14.48 0.39
CA SER A 262 7.18 15.72 0.66
C SER A 262 7.05 16.08 2.15
N ARG A 263 7.26 15.12 3.06
CA ARG A 263 7.26 15.36 4.51
C ARG A 263 8.60 15.89 5.03
N ARG A 264 9.62 16.01 4.19
CA ARG A 264 10.98 16.38 4.60
C ARG A 264 11.29 17.83 4.27
N GLU A 265 11.65 18.57 5.32
CA GLU A 265 12.37 19.83 5.19
C GLU A 265 13.69 19.59 4.44
N GLY A 266 14.00 20.42 3.44
CA GLY A 266 15.19 20.26 2.61
C GLY A 266 15.03 19.33 1.40
N ALA A 267 13.88 18.68 1.19
CA ALA A 267 13.64 17.91 -0.04
C ALA A 267 13.80 18.77 -1.31
N HIS A 268 13.46 20.06 -1.25
CA HIS A 268 13.57 21.01 -2.36
C HIS A 268 15.03 21.38 -2.71
N SER A 269 15.99 21.16 -1.81
CA SER A 269 17.41 21.37 -2.09
C SER A 269 18.12 20.12 -2.61
N TYR A 270 17.48 18.95 -2.53
CA TYR A 270 18.07 17.70 -2.98
C TYR A 270 17.85 17.51 -4.49
N GLU A 271 18.89 17.10 -5.20
CA GLU A 271 18.80 16.75 -6.62
C GLU A 271 18.65 15.24 -6.79
N PHE A 272 17.50 14.81 -7.28
CA PHE A 272 17.18 13.40 -7.50
C PHE A 272 17.49 12.99 -8.94
N SER A 273 18.44 12.07 -9.11
CA SER A 273 18.91 11.64 -10.44
C SER A 273 17.88 10.78 -11.19
N GLN A 274 17.02 10.05 -10.49
CA GLN A 274 16.09 9.07 -11.10
C GLN A 274 14.71 9.64 -11.45
N THR A 275 14.36 10.85 -11.00
CA THR A 275 13.03 11.46 -11.19
C THR A 275 12.62 11.51 -12.66
N SER A 276 13.54 11.89 -13.54
CA SER A 276 13.32 11.99 -14.98
C SER A 276 13.01 10.62 -15.61
N GLN A 277 13.63 9.54 -15.14
CA GLN A 277 13.37 8.18 -15.63
C GLN A 277 12.07 7.59 -15.08
N LEU A 278 11.73 7.93 -13.82
CA LEU A 278 10.45 7.58 -13.23
C LEU A 278 9.28 8.24 -13.98
N LEU A 279 9.42 9.51 -14.34
CA LEU A 279 8.38 10.21 -15.11
C LEU A 279 8.13 9.54 -16.46
N GLU A 280 9.19 9.09 -17.14
CA GLU A 280 9.06 8.31 -18.38
C GLU A 280 8.27 7.02 -18.16
N CYS A 281 8.48 6.31 -17.05
CA CYS A 281 7.68 5.13 -16.71
C CYS A 281 6.19 5.47 -16.54
N LEU A 282 5.85 6.59 -15.90
CA LEU A 282 4.47 7.02 -15.72
C LEU A 282 3.80 7.45 -17.04
N ILE A 283 4.54 8.15 -17.91
CA ILE A 283 4.07 8.53 -19.25
C ILE A 283 3.73 7.27 -20.05
N VAL A 284 4.65 6.30 -20.10
CA VAL A 284 4.44 5.03 -20.83
C VAL A 284 3.28 4.23 -20.23
N LEU A 285 3.10 4.26 -18.91
CA LEU A 285 1.96 3.63 -18.24
C LEU A 285 0.64 4.22 -18.75
N MET A 286 0.51 5.56 -18.75
CA MET A 286 -0.70 6.25 -19.22
C MET A 286 -0.97 6.03 -20.71
N GLU A 287 0.08 6.06 -21.54
CA GLU A 287 -0.01 5.84 -23.00
C GLU A 287 -0.50 4.43 -23.36
N LYS A 288 -0.16 3.43 -22.55
CA LYS A 288 -0.56 2.03 -22.78
C LYS A 288 -1.97 1.69 -22.28
N GLU A 289 -2.58 2.55 -21.47
CA GLU A 289 -3.97 2.35 -21.05
C GLU A 289 -4.96 2.67 -22.18
N SER A 290 -6.17 2.11 -22.13
CA SER A 290 -7.21 2.28 -23.16
C SER A 290 -7.68 3.74 -23.30
N PRO A 291 -7.44 4.46 -24.42
CA PRO A 291 -7.72 5.90 -24.52
C PRO A 291 -9.19 6.27 -24.30
N GLY A 292 -10.14 5.42 -24.71
CA GLY A 292 -11.58 5.71 -24.66
C GLY A 292 -12.33 5.15 -23.46
N VAL A 293 -11.69 4.44 -22.53
CA VAL A 293 -12.35 3.83 -21.36
C VAL A 293 -11.46 3.93 -20.13
N LEU A 294 -12.04 4.30 -18.99
CA LEU A 294 -11.39 4.25 -17.67
C LEU A 294 -11.84 3.00 -16.92
N CYS A 295 -11.13 1.88 -17.14
CA CYS A 295 -11.40 0.64 -16.40
C CYS A 295 -10.77 0.64 -15.00
N THR A 296 -9.77 1.50 -14.75
CA THR A 296 -8.99 1.54 -13.51
C THR A 296 -8.65 2.98 -13.13
N THR A 297 -8.15 3.19 -11.91
CA THR A 297 -7.71 4.50 -11.40
C THR A 297 -6.23 4.82 -11.73
N ASN A 298 -5.56 3.96 -12.51
CA ASN A 298 -4.14 4.05 -12.81
C ASN A 298 -3.72 5.38 -13.41
N ARG A 299 -4.41 5.85 -14.46
CA ARG A 299 -4.17 7.18 -15.06
C ARG A 299 -4.25 8.30 -14.04
N GLN A 300 -5.29 8.30 -13.22
CA GLN A 300 -5.49 9.33 -12.20
C GLN A 300 -4.32 9.34 -11.21
N GLN A 301 -3.92 8.17 -10.71
CA GLN A 301 -2.79 8.02 -9.80
C GLN A 301 -1.48 8.45 -10.47
N ALA A 302 -1.24 8.05 -11.72
CA ALA A 302 -0.04 8.42 -12.48
C ALA A 302 0.05 9.93 -12.70
N ILE A 303 -1.04 10.59 -13.06
CA ILE A 303 -1.11 12.06 -13.19
C ILE A 303 -0.81 12.73 -11.85
N HIS A 304 -1.41 12.25 -10.76
CA HIS A 304 -1.18 12.78 -9.43
C HIS A 304 0.29 12.67 -9.00
N ILE A 305 0.88 11.50 -9.19
CA ILE A 305 2.31 11.25 -8.89
C ILE A 305 3.18 12.15 -9.77
N ALA A 306 2.92 12.21 -11.08
CA ALA A 306 3.69 13.03 -12.01
C ALA A 306 3.67 14.52 -11.63
N SER A 307 2.52 15.04 -11.21
CA SER A 307 2.41 16.40 -10.69
C SER A 307 3.34 16.64 -9.49
N LYS A 308 3.43 15.69 -8.57
CA LYS A 308 4.34 15.79 -7.41
C LYS A 308 5.81 15.64 -7.76
N LEU A 309 6.16 14.81 -8.74
CA LEU A 309 7.53 14.71 -9.22
C LEU A 309 8.00 15.99 -9.91
N CYS A 310 7.10 16.73 -10.57
CA CYS A 310 7.42 18.02 -11.18
C CYS A 310 7.80 19.11 -10.16
N GLU A 311 7.44 18.94 -8.88
CA GLU A 311 7.82 19.86 -7.79
C GLU A 311 9.25 19.58 -7.26
N LEU A 312 9.89 18.47 -7.67
CA LEU A 312 11.22 18.06 -7.21
C LEU A 312 12.35 18.60 -8.11
N ARG A 313 13.58 18.59 -7.58
CA ARG A 313 14.79 18.93 -8.34
C ARG A 313 15.53 17.68 -8.83
N PRO A 314 16.25 17.75 -9.96
CA PRO A 314 16.35 18.90 -10.86
C PRO A 314 15.05 19.13 -11.66
N PRO A 315 14.79 20.38 -12.12
CA PRO A 315 13.62 20.66 -12.95
C PRO A 315 13.62 19.78 -14.21
N ILE A 316 12.45 19.24 -14.52
CA ILE A 316 12.25 18.42 -15.72
C ILE A 316 12.45 19.28 -16.97
N ASP A 317 13.10 18.71 -17.98
CA ASP A 317 13.35 19.37 -19.27
C ASP A 317 12.05 19.72 -20.00
N LYS A 318 12.12 20.72 -20.89
CA LYS A 318 10.94 21.27 -21.57
C LYS A 318 10.24 20.25 -22.46
N ASP A 319 11.00 19.41 -23.16
CA ASP A 319 10.45 18.43 -24.10
C ASP A 319 9.66 17.35 -23.36
N ARG A 320 10.21 16.85 -22.26
CA ARG A 320 9.53 15.87 -21.40
C ARG A 320 8.31 16.45 -20.71
N LYS A 321 8.35 17.72 -20.25
CA LYS A 321 7.16 18.42 -19.74
C LYS A 321 6.06 18.53 -20.79
N SER A 322 6.42 18.87 -22.03
CA SER A 322 5.48 18.96 -23.15
C SER A 322 4.83 17.60 -23.44
N ARG A 323 5.62 16.52 -23.51
CA ARG A 323 5.09 15.16 -23.70
C ARG A 323 4.19 14.74 -22.55
N LEU A 324 4.59 14.97 -21.30
CA LEU A 324 3.78 14.67 -20.13
C LEU A 324 2.42 15.35 -20.21
N LEU A 325 2.39 16.67 -20.48
CA LEU A 325 1.15 17.44 -20.60
C LEU A 325 0.26 16.90 -21.72
N SER A 326 0.82 16.64 -22.90
CA SER A 326 0.10 16.02 -24.01
C SER A 326 -0.51 14.67 -23.62
N THR A 327 0.24 13.82 -22.93
CA THR A 327 -0.23 12.51 -22.48
C THR A 327 -1.34 12.66 -21.43
N CYS A 328 -1.19 13.53 -20.43
CA CYS A 328 -2.23 13.80 -19.43
C CYS A 328 -3.52 14.32 -20.09
N PHE A 329 -3.42 15.25 -21.03
CA PHE A 329 -4.58 15.76 -21.75
C PHE A 329 -5.26 14.68 -22.56
N ARG A 330 -4.52 13.82 -23.27
CA ARG A 330 -5.12 12.67 -23.97
C ARG A 330 -5.79 11.70 -23.00
N SER A 331 -5.21 11.44 -21.83
CA SER A 331 -5.80 10.54 -20.82
C SER A 331 -7.15 11.01 -20.29
N VAL A 332 -7.42 12.33 -20.32
CA VAL A 332 -8.67 12.92 -19.81
C VAL A 332 -9.63 13.29 -20.93
N PHE A 333 -9.16 13.94 -21.99
CA PHE A 333 -10.01 14.51 -23.04
C PHE A 333 -10.28 13.58 -24.22
N ALA A 334 -9.58 12.45 -24.35
CA ALA A 334 -9.93 11.42 -25.35
C ALA A 334 -11.09 10.52 -24.89
N LEU A 335 -11.62 10.75 -23.68
CA LEU A 335 -12.76 10.02 -23.15
C LEU A 335 -14.04 10.47 -23.87
N PRO A 336 -14.98 9.55 -24.19
CA PRO A 336 -16.25 9.93 -24.78
C PRO A 336 -17.03 10.85 -23.84
N LEU A 337 -17.86 11.73 -24.42
CA LEU A 337 -18.78 12.57 -23.67
C LEU A 337 -19.69 11.72 -22.78
N MET A 338 -20.05 12.24 -21.60
CA MET A 338 -20.86 11.53 -20.60
C MET A 338 -22.19 11.04 -21.19
N ASP A 339 -22.85 11.87 -22.01
CA ASP A 339 -24.10 11.53 -22.71
C ASP A 339 -23.95 10.37 -23.72
N THR A 340 -22.74 10.13 -24.21
CA THR A 340 -22.42 9.00 -25.11
C THR A 340 -22.14 7.74 -24.29
N LEU A 341 -21.46 7.87 -23.15
CA LEU A 341 -21.25 6.78 -22.19
C LEU A 341 -22.57 6.25 -21.61
N GLU A 342 -23.47 7.14 -21.20
CA GLU A 342 -24.79 6.77 -20.65
C GLU A 342 -25.64 6.00 -21.67
N ARG A 343 -25.65 6.45 -22.93
CA ARG A 343 -26.36 5.75 -24.03
C ARG A 343 -25.78 4.37 -24.32
N HIS A 344 -24.46 4.18 -24.18
CA HIS A 344 -23.83 2.86 -24.30
C HIS A 344 -24.04 1.98 -23.07
N THR A 345 -24.25 2.55 -21.88
CA THR A 345 -24.54 1.80 -20.65
C THR A 345 -25.96 1.19 -20.69
N CYS A 346 -26.91 1.85 -21.35
CA CYS A 346 -28.26 1.31 -21.60
C CYS A 346 -28.29 0.08 -22.52
N LEU A 347 -27.19 -0.26 -23.19
CA LEU A 347 -27.05 -1.47 -24.02
C LEU A 347 -26.45 -2.67 -23.25
N PHE A 348 -26.02 -2.47 -22.00
CA PHE A 348 -25.49 -3.52 -21.10
C PHE A 348 -26.46 -3.83 -19.96
N LEU A 349 -27.77 -3.94 -20.25
CA LEU A 349 -28.76 -4.48 -19.31
C LEU A 349 -28.65 -6.01 -19.21
N GLU A 350 -27.49 -6.49 -18.80
CA GLU A 350 -27.39 -7.60 -17.86
C GLU A 350 -26.29 -7.22 -16.87
N PRO A 351 -26.63 -6.83 -15.64
CA PRO A 351 -25.60 -6.58 -14.64
C PRO A 351 -24.89 -7.92 -14.37
N PRO A 352 -23.57 -8.04 -14.54
CA PRO A 352 -22.87 -9.13 -13.88
C PRO A 352 -23.17 -8.97 -12.40
N ASN A 353 -23.62 -10.06 -11.78
CA ASN A 353 -24.01 -10.15 -10.39
C ASN A 353 -22.77 -9.90 -9.51
N ILE A 354 -22.35 -8.64 -9.40
CA ILE A 354 -21.21 -8.19 -8.60
C ILE A 354 -21.84 -7.48 -7.42
N GLN A 355 -21.95 -8.23 -6.32
CA GLN A 355 -22.14 -7.66 -5.00
C GLN A 355 -21.11 -6.54 -4.82
N VAL A 356 -21.61 -5.31 -4.77
CA VAL A 356 -20.83 -4.11 -4.50
C VAL A 356 -20.24 -4.26 -3.10
N LYS A 357 -19.01 -4.78 -3.03
CA LYS A 357 -18.17 -4.72 -1.83
C LYS A 357 -17.76 -3.26 -1.65
N SER A 358 -18.47 -2.58 -0.76
CA SER A 358 -18.03 -1.32 -0.19
C SER A 358 -16.71 -1.58 0.56
N TYR A 359 -15.58 -1.31 -0.07
CA TYR A 359 -14.31 -1.25 0.65
C TYR A 359 -14.42 -0.11 1.66
N SER A 360 -14.54 -0.49 2.94
CA SER A 360 -14.47 0.43 4.05
C SER A 360 -13.10 1.10 4.00
N ALA A 361 -13.10 2.40 3.74
CA ALA A 361 -11.93 3.26 3.83
C ALA A 361 -11.34 3.10 5.24
N CYS A 362 -10.14 2.53 5.33
CA CYS A 362 -9.36 2.58 6.54
C CYS A 362 -9.06 4.06 6.82
N SER A 363 -9.70 4.55 7.87
CA SER A 363 -9.78 5.95 8.25
C SER A 363 -8.42 6.49 8.69
N ALA A 364 -7.85 7.37 7.88
CA ALA A 364 -7.13 8.52 8.41
C ALA A 364 -8.20 9.48 8.97
N GLN A 365 -8.35 9.57 10.29
CA GLN A 365 -9.15 10.64 10.90
C GLN A 365 -8.32 11.41 11.92
N GLY A 366 -7.94 12.61 11.49
CA GLY A 366 -8.13 13.82 12.27
C GLY A 366 -8.78 14.83 11.33
N LEU A 367 -10.11 14.97 11.42
CA LEU A 367 -10.97 16.11 11.06
C LEU A 367 -12.42 15.59 11.05
N GLN A 368 -13.13 15.84 12.15
CA GLN A 368 -14.57 15.64 12.27
C GLN A 368 -15.27 16.92 11.77
N GLY A 369 -16.21 16.75 10.84
CA GLY A 369 -17.19 17.78 10.52
C GLY A 369 -17.63 17.77 9.06
N GLN A 370 -18.86 17.29 8.84
CA GLN A 370 -19.69 17.39 7.63
C GLN A 370 -19.53 16.30 6.56
N GLY A 371 -20.68 15.72 6.20
CA GLY A 371 -20.81 14.58 5.31
C GLY A 371 -20.36 14.91 3.89
N ILE A 372 -19.53 14.04 3.33
CA ILE A 372 -19.01 14.16 1.98
C ILE A 372 -20.00 13.47 1.04
N GLY A 373 -21.03 14.20 0.63
CA GLY A 373 -21.60 14.04 -0.70
C GLY A 373 -20.67 14.72 -1.70
N LEU A 374 -20.53 14.14 -2.90
CA LEU A 374 -19.82 14.75 -4.03
C LEU A 374 -20.40 16.17 -4.28
N HIS A 375 -19.71 17.21 -3.81
CA HIS A 375 -20.02 18.59 -4.17
C HIS A 375 -18.71 19.33 -4.42
N LEU A 376 -18.40 19.51 -5.70
CA LEU A 376 -17.40 20.45 -6.18
C LEU A 376 -17.90 21.87 -5.81
N LEU A 377 -17.38 22.45 -4.73
CA LEU A 377 -17.63 23.85 -4.36
C LEU A 377 -16.48 24.71 -4.89
N LEU A 378 -16.75 25.37 -6.02
CA LEU A 378 -15.96 26.47 -6.56
C LEU A 378 -16.20 27.71 -5.69
N THR A 379 -15.20 28.16 -4.94
CA THR A 379 -15.18 29.51 -4.37
C THR A 379 -14.36 30.42 -5.27
N THR A 380 -15.05 31.32 -5.95
CA THR A 380 -14.47 32.40 -6.76
C THR A 380 -14.01 33.54 -5.85
N ALA A 381 -12.72 33.87 -5.88
CA ALA A 381 -12.23 35.19 -5.53
C ALA A 381 -11.47 35.70 -6.75
N GLY A 382 -11.99 36.77 -7.34
CA GLY A 382 -11.62 37.24 -8.66
C GLY A 382 -10.26 37.92 -8.69
N GLU A 383 -9.58 37.74 -9.82
CA GLU A 383 -8.77 38.77 -10.46
C GLU A 383 -8.56 38.36 -11.92
N THR A 384 -9.09 39.15 -12.84
CA THR A 384 -9.02 38.94 -14.29
C THR A 384 -7.66 39.39 -14.83
N ALA A 385 -6.78 38.45 -15.16
CA ALA A 385 -5.61 38.72 -16.00
C ALA A 385 -5.90 38.27 -17.45
N CYS A 386 -6.01 39.24 -18.36
CA CYS A 386 -6.27 39.02 -19.78
C CYS A 386 -4.94 38.78 -20.52
N MET A 387 -4.69 37.55 -20.98
CA MET A 387 -3.56 37.23 -21.88
C MET A 387 -4.07 37.20 -23.33
N LYS A 388 -3.63 38.17 -24.14
CA LYS A 388 -3.85 38.23 -25.60
C LYS A 388 -2.73 37.47 -26.32
N GLY A 389 -3.06 36.37 -27.00
CA GLY A 389 -2.19 35.63 -27.91
C GLY A 389 -3.00 34.61 -28.74
N PRO A 390 -2.60 34.27 -29.98
CA PRO A 390 -3.43 33.47 -30.87
C PRO A 390 -3.47 31.99 -30.46
N TRP A 391 -4.69 31.45 -30.36
CA TRP A 391 -4.99 30.06 -30.00
C TRP A 391 -4.65 29.08 -31.14
N PRO A 392 -4.25 27.83 -30.84
CA PRO A 392 -4.07 26.80 -31.87
C PRO A 392 -5.42 26.41 -32.50
N PRO A 393 -5.46 26.04 -33.79
CA PRO A 393 -6.69 25.91 -34.59
C PRO A 393 -7.62 24.73 -34.24
N HIS A 394 -7.42 24.04 -33.11
CA HIS A 394 -8.25 22.92 -32.65
C HIS A 394 -9.11 23.24 -31.40
N SER A 395 -9.33 24.51 -31.08
CA SER A 395 -10.09 24.95 -29.89
C SER A 395 -11.59 25.17 -30.13
N GLN A 396 -12.17 24.71 -31.24
CA GLN A 396 -13.63 24.76 -31.42
C GLN A 396 -14.28 23.56 -30.73
N GLY A 397 -14.92 23.80 -29.57
CA GLY A 397 -15.72 22.79 -28.86
C GLY A 397 -15.48 22.69 -27.36
N TRP A 398 -14.73 23.61 -26.74
CA TRP A 398 -14.39 23.52 -25.32
C TRP A 398 -15.48 24.16 -24.46
N GLY A 399 -16.10 23.36 -23.60
CA GLY A 399 -17.05 23.87 -22.61
C GLY A 399 -16.34 24.50 -21.39
N PRO A 400 -16.93 25.47 -20.70
CA PRO A 400 -16.31 26.18 -19.57
C PRO A 400 -15.89 25.27 -18.40
N LYS A 401 -16.50 24.09 -18.25
CA LYS A 401 -16.12 23.09 -17.24
C LYS A 401 -14.81 22.35 -17.57
N GLN A 402 -14.48 22.18 -18.84
CA GLN A 402 -13.21 21.59 -19.29
C GLN A 402 -12.03 22.57 -19.10
N PHE A 403 -12.32 23.87 -19.17
CA PHE A 403 -11.35 24.95 -18.92
C PHE A 403 -10.90 25.05 -17.46
N LEU A 404 -11.81 24.82 -16.50
CA LEU A 404 -11.53 24.94 -15.07
C LEU A 404 -10.62 23.82 -14.51
N ILE A 405 -10.63 22.63 -15.10
CA ILE A 405 -9.73 21.52 -14.72
C ILE A 405 -8.27 21.84 -15.09
N VAL A 406 -8.05 22.60 -16.16
CA VAL A 406 -6.71 22.99 -16.65
C VAL A 406 -6.06 24.06 -15.77
N LEU A 407 -6.84 24.95 -15.15
CA LEU A 407 -6.32 26.06 -14.33
C LEU A 407 -5.92 25.67 -12.89
N GLY A 408 -6.28 24.46 -12.43
CA GLY A 408 -5.79 23.91 -11.15
C GLY A 408 -4.30 23.53 -11.17
N LEU A 409 -3.65 23.58 -12.34
CA LEU A 409 -2.22 23.38 -12.56
C LEU A 409 -1.50 24.74 -12.69
N HIS A 410 -1.78 25.70 -11.79
CA HIS A 410 -0.98 26.92 -11.71
C HIS A 410 0.42 26.56 -11.19
N PHE A 411 1.32 26.23 -12.11
CA PHE A 411 2.75 26.27 -11.89
C PHE A 411 3.10 27.69 -11.46
N SER A 412 3.45 27.87 -10.18
CA SER A 412 4.12 29.11 -9.76
C SER A 412 5.44 29.18 -10.51
N THR A 413 5.57 30.22 -11.33
CA THR A 413 6.83 30.67 -11.95
C THR A 413 7.87 31.00 -10.90
#